data_AF-A0A3M1H2G1-F1
#
_entry.id   AF-A0A3M1H2G1-F1
#
_cell.length_a   1.000
_cell.length_b   1.000
_cell.length_c   1.000
_cell.angle_alpha   90.00
_cell.angle_beta   90.00
_cell.angle_gamma   90.00
#
_symmetry.space_group_name_H-M   'P 1'
#
loop_
_entity.id
_entity.type
_entity.pdbx_description
1 polymer ?
#
loop_
_entity_poly.entity_id
_entity_poly.type
_entity_poly.pdbx_seq_one_letter_code
_entity_poly.pdbx_strand_id
1 'polypeptide(L)' 'DITVAEGLDILSSLCAVEFEINGRKIQSIPRPAGMGKKLLEKASVRLPKALPFREGKVATKKSLVIERM' A
#
# COMPACT_ATOMS: atom_id res chain seq x y z
N ASP A 1 24.65 -8.35 -5.96
CA ASP A 1 23.62 -8.94 -5.08
C ASP A 1 22.91 -7.87 -4.28
N ILE A 2 21.68 -8.16 -3.86
CA ILE A 2 20.93 -7.38 -2.86
C ILE A 2 20.50 -8.36 -1.77
N THR A 3 20.58 -7.94 -0.52
CA THR A 3 20.09 -8.77 0.60
C THR A 3 18.56 -8.74 0.66
N VAL A 4 17.98 -9.73 1.35
CA VAL A 4 16.52 -9.77 1.57
C VAL A 4 16.04 -8.51 2.31
N ALA A 5 16.80 -8.03 3.30
CA ALA A 5 16.45 -6.85 4.09
C ALA A 5 16.39 -5.58 3.23
N GLU A 6 17.43 -5.32 2.44
CA GLU A 6 17.47 -4.18 1.52
C GLU A 6 16.36 -4.25 0.46
N GLY A 7 16.07 -5.46 -0.04
CA GLY A 7 14.96 -5.66 -0.97
C GLY A 7 13.60 -5.30 -0.35
N LEU A 8 13.38 -5.67 0.92
CA LEU A 8 12.18 -5.31 1.66
C LEU A 8 12.08 -3.82 1.94
N ASP A 9 13.19 -3.16 2.28
CA ASP A 9 13.22 -1.71 2.49
C ASP A 9 12.88 -0.94 1.22
N ILE A 10 13.37 -1.40 0.06
CA ILE A 10 13.02 -0.80 -1.23
C ILE A 10 11.53 -0.99 -1.52
N LEU A 11 10.99 -2.19 -1.29
CA LEU A 11 9.57 -2.47 -1.54
C LEU A 11 8.65 -1.75 -0.55
N SER A 12 9.06 -1.59 0.71
CA SER A 12 8.27 -0.92 1.74
C SER A 12 8.14 0.58 1.49
N SER A 13 9.08 1.18 0.76
CA SER A 13 8.98 2.57 0.31
C SER A 13 7.85 2.83 -0.70
N LEU A 14 7.27 1.78 -1.30
CA LEU A 14 6.16 1.90 -2.24
C LEU A 14 4.84 2.11 -1.49
N CYS A 15 4.54 3.37 -1.17
CA CYS A 15 3.29 3.77 -0.54
C CYS A 15 2.22 4.15 -1.58
N ALA A 16 0.99 3.69 -1.38
CA ALA A 16 -0.16 4.17 -2.14
C ALA A 16 -0.45 5.64 -1.80
N VAL A 17 -0.86 6.41 -2.81
CA VAL A 17 -1.19 7.84 -2.68
C VAL A 17 -2.70 8.00 -2.78
N GLU A 18 -3.31 8.71 -1.85
CA GLU A 18 -4.75 9.00 -1.86
C GLU A 18 -5.06 10.23 -2.71
N PHE A 19 -6.09 10.11 -3.54
CA PHE A 19 -6.63 11.18 -4.37
C PHE A 19 -8.14 11.26 -4.16
N GLU A 20 -8.68 12.48 -4.21
CA GLU A 20 -10.12 12.71 -4.23
C GLU A 20 -10.52 13.27 -5.61
N ILE A 21 -11.40 12.57 -6.32
CA ILE A 21 -11.90 12.97 -7.64
C ILE A 21 -13.42 12.88 -7.60
N ASN A 22 -14.10 14.01 -7.86
CA ASN A 22 -15.57 14.09 -7.86
C ASN A 22 -16.23 13.54 -6.58
N GLY A 23 -15.65 13.84 -5.41
CA GLY A 23 -16.13 13.37 -4.09
C GLY A 23 -15.90 11.88 -3.82
N ARG A 24 -15.14 11.18 -4.66
CA ARG A 24 -14.72 9.79 -4.45
C ARG A 24 -13.25 9.73 -4.13
N LYS A 25 -12.92 9.09 -3.02
CA LYS A 25 -11.54 8.77 -2.65
C LYS A 25 -11.07 7.55 -3.44
N ILE A 26 -9.85 7.61 -3.95
CA ILE A 26 -9.18 6.53 -4.68
C ILE A 26 -7.74 6.49 -4.20
N GLN A 27 -7.22 5.30 -3.96
CA GLN A 27 -5.80 5.13 -3.65
C GLN A 27 -5.09 4.65 -4.90
N SER A 28 -4.14 5.41 -5.43
CA SER A 28 -3.35 5.01 -6.59
C SER A 28 -1.99 4.51 -6.13
N ILE A 29 -1.55 3.38 -6.68
CA ILE A 29 -0.20 2.90 -6.44
C ILE A 29 0.72 3.57 -7.46
N PRO A 30 1.75 4.33 -7.04
CA PRO A 30 2.64 4.97 -7.98
C PRO A 30 3.36 3.91 -8.83
N ARG A 31 3.67 4.27 -10.08
CA ARG A 31 4.35 3.35 -11.00
C ARG A 31 5.76 3.04 -10.43
N PRO A 32 6.07 1.77 -10.11
CA PRO A 32 7.37 1.43 -9.54
C PRO A 32 8.48 1.68 -10.57
N ALA A 33 9.60 2.22 -10.10
CA ALA A 33 10.77 2.55 -10.92
C ALA A 33 12.04 1.87 -10.40
N GLY A 34 13.09 1.88 -11.20
CA GLY A 34 14.42 1.42 -10.81
C GLY A 34 14.44 0.00 -10.24
N MET A 35 15.01 -0.14 -9.05
CA MET A 35 15.20 -1.44 -8.39
C MET A 35 13.88 -2.05 -7.88
N GLY A 36 12.95 -1.22 -7.39
CA GLY A 36 11.64 -1.70 -6.92
C GLY A 36 10.84 -2.39 -8.02
N LYS A 37 10.88 -1.87 -9.25
CA LYS A 37 10.26 -2.53 -10.41
C LYS A 37 10.85 -3.92 -10.68
N LYS A 38 12.18 -4.03 -10.68
CA LYS A 38 12.88 -5.30 -10.92
C LYS A 38 12.57 -6.33 -9.82
N LEU A 39 12.46 -5.89 -8.57
CA LEU A 39 12.10 -6.75 -7.44
C LEU A 39 10.67 -7.29 -7.57
N LEU A 40 9.71 -6.44 -7.94
CA LEU A 40 8.32 -6.86 -8.18
C LEU A 40 8.20 -7.84 -9.37
N GLU A 41 8.93 -7.59 -10.46
CA GLU A 41 8.97 -8.48 -11.63
C GLU A 41 9.54 -9.86 -11.26
N LYS A 42 10.66 -9.90 -10.53
CA LYS A 42 11.25 -11.16 -10.05
C LYS A 42 10.34 -11.89 -9.07
N ALA A 43 9.62 -11.16 -8.22
CA ALA A 43 8.64 -11.71 -7.30
C ALA A 43 7.31 -12.10 -7.99
N SER A 44 7.17 -11.88 -9.30
CA SER A 44 5.93 -12.09 -10.06
C SER A 44 4.71 -11.36 -9.49
N VAL A 45 4.93 -10.20 -8.85
CA VAL A 45 3.87 -9.37 -8.25
C VAL A 45 3.39 -8.33 -9.26
N ARG A 46 2.08 -8.25 -9.46
CA ARG A 46 1.43 -7.21 -10.28
C ARG A 46 0.67 -6.24 -9.39
N LEU A 47 0.98 -4.95 -9.51
CA LEU A 47 0.30 -3.91 -8.76
C LEU A 47 -0.95 -3.43 -9.50
N PRO A 48 -2.09 -3.26 -8.81
CA PRO A 48 -3.25 -2.62 -9.39
C PRO A 48 -2.97 -1.13 -9.66
N LYS A 49 -3.58 -0.58 -10.71
CA LYS A 49 -3.48 0.86 -11.04
C LYS A 49 -4.16 1.74 -9.99
N ALA A 50 -5.24 1.25 -9.40
CA ALA A 50 -6.00 1.92 -8.37
C ALA A 50 -6.56 0.88 -7.40
N LEU A 51 -6.53 1.22 -6.13
CA LEU A 51 -7.20 0.55 -5.04
C LEU A 51 -8.50 1.32 -4.77
N PRO A 52 -9.67 0.65 -4.81
CA PRO A 52 -10.92 1.29 -4.45
C PRO A 52 -10.89 1.67 -2.98
N PHE A 53 -11.21 2.91 -2.66
CA PHE A 53 -11.39 3.31 -1.27
C PHE A 53 -12.58 2.57 -0.68
N ARG A 54 -12.36 1.91 0.45
CA ARG A 54 -13.43 1.29 1.25
C ARG A 54 -13.46 1.95 2.61
N GLU A 55 -14.54 2.66 2.90
CA GLU A 55 -14.79 3.17 4.23
C GLU A 55 -15.29 2.02 5.12
N GLY A 56 -14.33 1.25 5.65
CA GLY A 56 -14.60 0.17 6.60
C GLY A 56 -14.44 0.68 8.03
N LYS A 57 -15.42 0.41 8.90
CA LYS A 57 -15.22 0.55 10.35
C LYS A 57 -14.17 -0.47 10.77
N VAL A 58 -12.93 0.00 10.95
CA VAL A 58 -11.83 -0.83 11.43
C VAL A 58 -11.74 -0.70 12.95
N ALA A 59 -11.71 -1.85 13.62
CA ALA A 59 -11.46 -1.90 15.05
C ALA A 59 -9.98 -1.53 15.30
N THR A 60 -9.74 -0.26 15.63
CA THR A 60 -8.40 0.18 16.04
C THR A 60 -8.16 -0.17 17.50
N LYS A 61 -6.88 -0.26 17.93
CA LYS A 61 -6.55 -0.47 19.36
C LYS A 61 -7.31 0.48 20.29
N LYS A 62 -7.55 1.73 19.85
CA LYS A 62 -8.33 2.72 20.60
C LYS A 62 -9.83 2.41 20.60
N SER A 63 -10.40 2.01 19.47
CA SER A 63 -11.82 1.65 19.36
C SER A 63 -12.19 0.41 20.19
N LEU A 64 -11.30 -0.58 20.23
CA LEU A 64 -11.50 -1.84 20.97
C LEU A 64 -11.53 -1.66 22.49
N VAL A 65 -10.87 -0.63 23.02
CA VAL A 65 -10.89 -0.33 24.47
C VAL A 65 -12.25 0.27 24.86
N ILE A 66 -12.89 1.02 23.96
CA ILE A 66 -14.16 1.69 24.19
C ILE A 66 -15.35 0.70 24.16
N GLU A 67 -15.32 -0.32 23.29
CA GLU A 67 -16.40 -1.32 23.17
C GLU A 67 -16.43 -2.38 24.29
N ARG A 68 -15.44 -2.42 25.19
CA ARG A 68 -15.37 -3.37 26.31
C ARG A 68 -15.88 -2.79 27.64
N MET A 69 -16.30 -1.53 27.66
CA MET A 69 -16.82 -0.83 28.86
C MET A 69 -18.34 -0.77 28.86
#